data_AF-A0A7X4XTP2-F1
#
_entry.id   AF-A0A7X4XTP2-F1
#
_cell.length_a   1.000
_cell.length_b   1.000
_cell.length_c   1.000
_cell.angle_alpha   90.00
_cell.angle_beta   90.00
_cell.angle_gamma   90.00
#
_symmetry.space_group_name_H-M   'P 1'
#
loop_
_entity.id
_entity.type
_entity.pdbx_description
1 polymer ?
#
loop_
_entity_poly.entity_id
_entity_poly.type
_entity_poly.pdbx_seq_one_letter_code
_entity_poly.pdbx_strand_id
1 'polypeptide(L)'
;MINNANDIGFIHDIASLDKLRQKAVSGDDGAEKEALTAAARQFESIFTSMMLKSMRDANSSFKSELFSSQNEDFYRQMQDEQMISELSASGSLGLADMIVAQLSVSDGGKHVEGDDRFPDAMQRVKAAREAEKNRPSHVETTTTLDHRVHAFDSPQSFVSSLKPYADKVAKTLGVDASLLLAQAALETGWGQKLVSNARGSSN
;
A
#
# COMPACT_ATOMS: atom_id res chain seq x y z
N MET A 1 32.16 -8.86 13.35
CA MET A 1 31.62 -9.00 11.98
C MET A 1 30.98 -10.38 11.91
N ILE A 2 29.65 -10.43 11.92
CA ILE A 2 28.89 -11.69 11.83
C ILE A 2 28.68 -11.93 10.33
N ASN A 3 29.34 -12.95 9.77
CA ASN A 3 29.09 -13.38 8.40
C ASN A 3 27.78 -14.16 8.38
N ASN A 4 26.70 -13.53 7.92
CA ASN A 4 25.44 -14.21 7.66
C ASN A 4 25.54 -14.85 6.25
N ALA A 5 25.40 -16.17 6.14
CA ALA A 5 25.55 -16.89 4.87
C ALA A 5 24.42 -16.60 3.85
N ASN A 6 23.43 -15.80 4.26
CA ASN A 6 22.29 -15.32 3.48
C ASN A 6 22.26 -13.78 3.38
N ASP A 7 23.40 -13.09 3.52
CA ASP A 7 23.47 -11.67 3.20
C ASP A 7 23.40 -11.52 1.67
N ILE A 8 22.19 -11.27 1.19
CA ILE A 8 21.91 -11.10 -0.23
C ILE A 8 22.50 -9.75 -0.59
N GLY A 9 23.72 -9.79 -1.13
CA GLY A 9 24.38 -8.62 -1.68
C GLY A 9 23.51 -7.92 -2.72
N PHE A 10 23.89 -6.66 -2.97
CA PHE A 10 23.33 -5.73 -3.96
C PHE A 10 22.49 -6.38 -5.06
N ILE A 11 21.33 -5.77 -5.39
CA ILE A 11 20.29 -6.21 -6.36
C ILE A 11 20.83 -6.59 -7.77
N HIS A 12 22.11 -6.35 -8.04
CA HIS A 12 22.80 -6.64 -9.29
C HIS A 12 23.80 -7.82 -9.23
N ASP A 13 23.96 -8.52 -8.09
CA ASP A 13 24.86 -9.68 -8.01
C ASP A 13 24.22 -10.95 -8.61
N ILE A 14 24.40 -11.12 -9.90
CA ILE A 14 23.95 -12.29 -10.67
C ILE A 14 24.63 -13.59 -10.19
N ALA A 15 25.82 -13.52 -9.60
CA ALA A 15 26.52 -14.71 -9.10
C ALA A 15 25.89 -15.24 -7.80
N SER A 16 25.28 -14.36 -6.99
CA SER A 16 24.48 -14.76 -5.83
C SER A 16 23.23 -15.55 -6.24
N LEU A 17 22.60 -15.16 -7.36
CA LEU A 17 21.43 -15.82 -7.92
C LEU A 17 21.73 -17.24 -8.43
N ASP A 18 22.86 -17.45 -9.09
CA ASP A 18 23.22 -18.78 -9.58
C ASP A 18 23.53 -19.76 -8.44
N LYS A 19 24.17 -19.28 -7.36
CA LYS A 19 24.35 -20.06 -6.12
C LYS A 19 23.02 -20.43 -5.47
N LEU A 20 22.08 -19.50 -5.45
CA LEU A 20 20.75 -19.70 -4.87
C LEU A 20 19.95 -20.71 -5.70
N ARG A 21 20.03 -20.62 -7.03
CA ARG A 21 19.43 -21.57 -7.98
C ARG A 21 20.01 -22.98 -7.80
N GLN A 22 21.33 -23.10 -7.62
CA GLN A 22 21.99 -24.39 -7.39
C GLN A 22 21.53 -25.03 -6.07
N LYS A 23 21.35 -24.23 -5.01
CA LYS A 23 20.82 -24.71 -3.73
C LYS A 23 19.36 -25.17 -3.82
N ALA A 24 18.50 -24.45 -4.55
CA ALA A 24 17.11 -24.85 -4.76
C ALA A 24 16.99 -26.19 -5.51
N VAL A 25 17.83 -26.42 -6.52
CA VAL A 25 17.84 -27.67 -7.31
C VAL A 25 18.39 -28.87 -6.51
N SER A 26 19.02 -28.63 -5.35
CA SER A 26 19.64 -29.69 -4.53
C SER A 26 18.63 -30.53 -3.72
N GLY A 27 17.33 -30.22 -3.77
CA GLY A 27 16.25 -31.09 -3.30
C GLY A 27 15.99 -31.08 -1.78
N ASP A 28 16.33 -29.99 -1.09
CA ASP A 28 15.96 -29.77 0.31
C ASP A 28 14.80 -28.76 0.38
N ASP A 29 13.62 -29.21 0.79
CA ASP A 29 12.37 -28.42 0.80
C ASP A 29 12.53 -27.08 1.56
N GLY A 30 13.40 -27.05 2.59
CA GLY A 30 13.75 -25.83 3.31
C GLY A 30 14.60 -24.85 2.49
N ALA A 31 15.58 -25.37 1.75
CA ALA A 31 16.48 -24.58 0.91
C ALA A 31 15.75 -24.02 -0.33
N GLU A 32 14.77 -24.74 -0.87
CA GLU A 32 13.92 -24.27 -1.96
C GLU A 32 13.06 -23.08 -1.53
N LYS A 33 12.40 -23.17 -0.36
CA LYS A 33 11.60 -22.06 0.17
C LYS A 33 12.44 -20.82 0.45
N GLU A 34 13.64 -20.98 0.99
CA GLU A 34 14.57 -19.87 1.21
C GLU A 34 15.02 -19.23 -0.12
N ALA A 35 15.33 -20.05 -1.13
CA ALA A 35 15.68 -19.57 -2.46
C ALA A 35 14.53 -18.82 -3.15
N LEU A 36 13.31 -19.34 -3.04
CA LEU A 36 12.12 -18.71 -3.57
C LEU A 36 11.85 -17.37 -2.87
N THR A 37 12.02 -17.31 -1.55
CA THR A 37 11.88 -16.06 -0.77
C THR A 37 12.91 -15.02 -1.19
N ALA A 38 14.17 -15.40 -1.35
CA ALA A 38 15.23 -14.50 -1.78
C ALA A 38 15.01 -14.00 -3.22
N ALA A 39 14.57 -14.85 -4.14
CA ALA A 39 14.20 -14.44 -5.50
C ALA A 39 12.98 -13.51 -5.52
N ALA A 40 11.96 -13.79 -4.69
CA ALA A 40 10.76 -12.97 -4.58
C ALA A 40 11.07 -11.56 -4.03
N ARG A 41 11.98 -11.44 -3.06
CA ARG A 41 12.47 -10.14 -2.56
C ARG A 41 13.17 -9.34 -3.65
N GLN A 42 14.03 -9.97 -4.45
CA GLN A 42 14.70 -9.30 -5.56
C GLN A 42 13.70 -8.86 -6.64
N PHE A 43 12.67 -9.66 -6.92
CA PHE A 43 11.60 -9.26 -7.82
C PHE A 43 10.81 -8.05 -7.29
N GLU A 44 10.48 -8.03 -6.00
CA GLU A 44 9.82 -6.90 -5.34
C GLU A 44 10.66 -5.61 -5.42
N SER A 45 11.98 -5.69 -5.25
CA SER A 45 12.90 -4.57 -5.46
C SER A 45 12.80 -3.99 -6.88
N ILE A 46 12.87 -4.86 -7.90
CA ILE A 46 12.81 -4.43 -9.31
C ILE A 46 11.45 -3.81 -9.63
N PHE A 47 10.37 -4.44 -9.18
CA PHE A 47 9.02 -3.93 -9.37
C PHE A 47 8.83 -2.56 -8.71
N THR A 48 9.30 -2.40 -7.47
CA THR A 48 9.22 -1.13 -6.73
C THR A 48 10.05 -0.04 -7.43
N SER A 49 11.23 -0.39 -7.96
CA SER A 49 12.02 0.51 -8.81
C SER A 49 11.26 0.96 -10.05
N MET A 50 10.63 0.01 -10.77
CA MET A 50 9.80 0.32 -11.94
C MET A 50 8.61 1.21 -11.59
N MET A 51 7.94 0.95 -10.47
CA MET A 51 6.83 1.75 -9.97
C MET A 51 7.28 3.18 -9.65
N LEU A 52 8.32 3.35 -8.84
CA LEU A 52 8.81 4.66 -8.42
C LEU A 52 9.32 5.48 -9.61
N LYS A 53 10.01 4.81 -10.55
CA LYS A 53 10.43 5.41 -11.81
C LYS A 53 9.23 5.84 -12.65
N SER A 54 8.23 4.98 -12.81
CA SER A 54 7.00 5.31 -13.55
C SER A 54 6.25 6.48 -12.92
N MET A 55 6.15 6.54 -11.58
CA MET A 55 5.55 7.67 -10.87
C MET A 55 6.32 8.98 -11.12
N ARG A 56 7.65 8.91 -11.18
CA ARG A 56 8.50 10.08 -11.49
C ARG A 56 8.35 10.52 -12.94
N ASP A 57 8.38 9.58 -13.87
CA ASP A 57 8.21 9.85 -15.30
C ASP A 57 6.82 10.43 -15.59
N ALA A 58 5.78 10.01 -14.86
CA ALA A 58 4.46 10.63 -14.94
C ALA A 58 4.47 12.08 -14.41
N ASN A 59 5.23 12.34 -13.33
CA ASN A 59 5.31 13.67 -12.72
C ASN A 59 6.32 14.62 -13.39
N SER A 60 7.21 14.10 -14.24
CA SER A 60 8.19 14.90 -14.99
C SER A 60 7.51 15.84 -15.98
N SER A 61 6.35 15.43 -16.52
CA SER A 61 5.49 16.27 -17.37
C SER A 61 4.94 17.52 -16.67
N PHE A 62 4.91 17.53 -15.34
CA PHE A 62 4.51 18.68 -14.51
C PHE A 62 5.70 19.46 -13.95
N LYS A 63 6.93 18.92 -14.03
CA LYS A 63 8.15 19.67 -13.70
C LYS A 63 8.45 20.63 -14.86
N SER A 64 8.59 21.92 -14.53
CA SER A 64 9.13 22.90 -15.48
C SER A 64 10.52 22.45 -15.95
N GLU A 65 10.70 22.27 -17.27
CA GLU A 65 11.98 21.91 -17.90
C GLU A 65 13.13 22.88 -17.53
N LEU A 66 12.79 24.07 -17.00
CA LEU A 66 13.75 25.08 -16.59
C LEU A 66 14.51 24.75 -15.29
N PHE A 67 14.05 23.78 -14.49
CA PHE A 67 14.60 23.50 -13.15
C PHE A 67 15.08 22.05 -12.93
N SER A 68 14.98 21.15 -13.91
CA SER A 68 15.54 19.79 -13.81
C SER A 68 16.97 19.74 -14.33
N SER A 69 17.94 19.48 -13.46
CA SER A 69 19.33 19.21 -13.87
C SER A 69 19.59 17.70 -13.91
N GLN A 70 20.33 17.22 -14.91
CA GLN A 70 20.72 15.80 -15.02
C GLN A 70 21.46 15.29 -13.77
N ASN A 71 22.17 16.18 -13.06
CA ASN A 71 22.82 15.84 -11.80
C ASN A 71 21.82 15.55 -10.68
N GLU A 72 20.74 16.34 -10.57
CA GLU A 72 19.65 16.09 -9.60
C GLU A 72 19.03 14.72 -9.85
N ASP A 73 18.75 14.39 -11.11
CA ASP A 73 18.13 13.10 -11.48
C ASP A 73 19.05 11.92 -11.13
N PHE A 74 20.37 12.05 -11.33
CA PHE A 74 21.34 11.04 -10.93
C PHE A 74 21.37 10.83 -9.40
N TYR A 75 21.49 11.91 -8.61
CA TYR A 75 21.51 11.79 -7.15
C TYR A 75 20.20 11.25 -6.59
N ARG A 76 19.09 11.65 -7.20
CA ARG A 76 17.77 11.17 -6.82
C ARG A 76 17.59 9.70 -7.15
N GLN A 77 18.05 9.24 -8.31
CA GLN A 77 18.07 7.82 -8.66
C GLN A 77 18.90 7.02 -7.66
N MET A 78 20.10 7.49 -7.30
CA MET A 78 20.95 6.84 -6.30
C MET A 78 20.25 6.75 -4.93
N GLN A 79 19.57 7.82 -4.54
CA GLN A 79 18.78 7.85 -3.30
C GLN A 79 17.64 6.83 -3.33
N ASP A 80 16.94 6.73 -4.45
CA ASP A 80 15.87 5.75 -4.61
C ASP A 80 16.40 4.32 -4.55
N GLU A 81 17.53 4.03 -5.20
CA GLU A 81 18.13 2.70 -5.20
C GLU A 81 18.47 2.25 -3.77
N GLN A 82 19.00 3.15 -2.93
CA GLN A 82 19.23 2.87 -1.51
C GLN A 82 17.93 2.63 -0.75
N MET A 83 16.93 3.51 -0.95
CA MET A 83 15.63 3.38 -0.31
C MET A 83 14.92 2.07 -0.70
N ILE A 84 14.97 1.68 -1.97
CA ILE A 84 14.38 0.43 -2.49
C ILE A 84 15.08 -0.78 -1.88
N SER A 85 16.41 -0.73 -1.78
CA SER A 85 17.19 -1.78 -1.12
C SER A 85 16.75 -1.97 0.35
N GLU A 86 16.60 -0.88 1.11
CA GLU A 86 16.12 -0.92 2.50
C GLU A 86 14.65 -1.39 2.61
N LEU A 87 13.78 -0.90 1.74
CA LEU A 87 12.35 -1.25 1.73
C LEU A 87 12.10 -2.72 1.38
N SER A 88 12.89 -3.27 0.46
CA SER A 88 12.82 -4.69 0.08
C SER A 88 13.49 -5.60 1.10
N ALA A 89 14.62 -5.17 1.69
CA ALA A 89 15.26 -5.91 2.78
C ALA A 89 14.37 -6.00 4.03
N SER A 90 13.62 -4.93 4.32
CA SER A 90 12.66 -4.89 5.43
C SER A 90 11.34 -5.62 5.15
N GLY A 91 11.09 -6.07 3.92
CA GLY A 91 9.86 -6.77 3.54
C GLY A 91 8.60 -5.90 3.67
N SER A 92 8.74 -4.58 3.62
CA SER A 92 7.69 -3.62 3.99
C SER A 92 6.43 -3.65 3.11
N LEU A 93 6.53 -4.14 1.87
CA LEU A 93 5.43 -4.14 0.90
C LEU A 93 4.67 -5.47 0.85
N GLY A 94 5.26 -6.57 1.33
CA GLY A 94 4.62 -7.89 1.43
C GLY A 94 4.35 -8.59 0.10
N LEU A 95 4.80 -8.06 -1.05
CA LEU A 95 4.64 -8.70 -2.35
C LEU A 95 5.49 -9.97 -2.44
N ALA A 96 6.69 -9.95 -1.86
CA ALA A 96 7.55 -11.12 -1.81
C ALA A 96 6.87 -12.29 -1.07
N ASP A 97 6.23 -12.03 0.07
CA ASP A 97 5.53 -13.04 0.86
C ASP A 97 4.31 -13.60 0.13
N MET A 98 3.58 -12.76 -0.60
CA MET A 98 2.46 -13.19 -1.44
C MET A 98 2.93 -14.09 -2.60
N ILE A 99 4.04 -13.74 -3.26
CA ILE A 99 4.64 -14.56 -4.32
C ILE A 99 5.07 -15.92 -3.75
N VAL A 100 5.71 -15.92 -2.58
CA VAL A 100 6.12 -17.15 -1.89
C VAL A 100 4.89 -17.99 -1.52
N ALA A 101 3.86 -17.38 -0.95
CA ALA A 101 2.63 -18.07 -0.58
C ALA A 101 1.94 -18.71 -1.80
N GLN A 102 1.82 -17.97 -2.90
CA GLN A 102 1.16 -18.47 -4.12
C GLN A 102 1.97 -19.59 -4.78
N LEU A 103 3.30 -19.43 -4.88
CA LEU A 103 4.15 -20.39 -5.59
C LEU A 103 4.45 -21.64 -4.75
N SER A 104 4.58 -21.51 -3.42
CA SER A 104 4.71 -22.67 -2.52
C SER A 104 3.42 -23.48 -2.37
N VAL A 105 2.24 -22.84 -2.48
CA VAL A 105 0.95 -23.55 -2.57
C VAL A 105 0.81 -24.30 -3.89
N SER A 106 1.41 -23.80 -4.97
CA SER A 106 1.39 -24.49 -6.27
C SER A 106 2.27 -25.73 -6.36
N ASP A 107 3.29 -25.86 -5.51
CA ASP A 107 4.22 -27.01 -5.49
C ASP A 107 3.73 -28.17 -4.59
N GLY A 108 2.88 -27.87 -3.62
CA GLY A 108 2.21 -28.86 -2.79
C GLY A 108 1.08 -29.56 -3.55
N GLY A 109 1.40 -30.62 -4.29
CA GLY A 109 0.47 -31.57 -4.92
C GLY A 109 -0.43 -32.34 -3.96
N LYS A 110 -1.11 -31.66 -3.04
CA LYS A 110 -2.34 -32.13 -2.40
C LYS A 110 -3.49 -31.43 -3.10
N HIS A 111 -4.07 -32.14 -4.07
CA HIS A 111 -5.49 -32.04 -4.32
C HIS A 111 -6.19 -32.02 -2.96
N VAL A 112 -6.64 -30.85 -2.53
CA VAL A 112 -7.61 -30.76 -1.46
C VAL A 112 -8.87 -31.36 -2.05
N GLU A 113 -9.06 -32.66 -1.79
CA GLU A 113 -10.34 -33.34 -1.93
C GLU A 113 -11.43 -32.42 -1.35
N GLY A 114 -12.35 -32.03 -2.22
CA GLY A 114 -13.68 -31.52 -1.91
C GLY A 114 -13.79 -30.69 -0.63
N ASP A 115 -13.29 -29.45 -0.65
CA ASP A 115 -13.75 -28.48 0.33
C ASP A 115 -15.15 -28.00 -0.11
N ASP A 116 -16.19 -28.66 0.42
CA ASP A 116 -17.62 -28.35 0.28
C ASP A 116 -18.00 -26.92 0.73
N ARG A 117 -17.01 -26.06 1.01
CA ARG A 117 -17.19 -24.66 1.40
C ARG A 117 -17.65 -23.77 0.27
N PHE A 118 -17.27 -24.06 -0.98
CA PHE A 118 -17.70 -23.21 -2.10
C PHE A 118 -19.19 -23.39 -2.43
N PRO A 119 -19.74 -24.62 -2.50
CA PRO A 119 -21.18 -24.83 -2.56
C PRO A 119 -21.94 -24.24 -1.37
N ASP A 120 -21.45 -24.42 -0.13
CA ASP A 120 -22.11 -23.91 1.08
C ASP A 120 -22.12 -22.37 1.13
N ALA A 121 -21.01 -21.72 0.76
CA ALA A 121 -20.94 -20.27 0.65
C ALA A 121 -21.92 -19.73 -0.40
N MET A 122 -22.05 -20.41 -1.53
CA MET A 122 -22.95 -20.00 -2.60
C MET A 122 -24.42 -20.19 -2.20
N GLN A 123 -24.72 -21.21 -1.41
CA GLN A 123 -26.06 -21.46 -0.89
C GLN A 123 -26.46 -20.41 0.17
N ARG A 124 -25.53 -19.98 1.01
CA ARG A 124 -25.73 -18.87 1.97
C ARG A 124 -25.98 -17.53 1.28
N VAL A 125 -25.25 -17.23 0.22
CA VAL A 125 -25.45 -16.00 -0.57
C VAL A 125 -26.81 -16.02 -1.27
N LYS A 126 -27.24 -17.17 -1.78
CA LYS A 126 -28.57 -17.33 -2.39
C LYS A 126 -29.69 -17.15 -1.37
N ALA A 127 -29.56 -17.76 -0.19
CA ALA A 127 -30.52 -17.62 0.91
C ALA A 127 -30.61 -16.15 1.42
N ALA A 128 -29.48 -15.45 1.51
CA ALA A 128 -29.46 -14.04 1.86
C ALA A 128 -30.18 -13.15 0.83
N ARG A 129 -29.96 -13.41 -0.47
CA ARG A 129 -30.67 -12.70 -1.55
C ARG A 129 -32.18 -12.96 -1.57
N GLU A 130 -32.61 -14.18 -1.25
CA GLU A 130 -34.03 -14.53 -1.16
C GLU A 130 -34.71 -13.88 0.06
N ALA A 131 -33.99 -13.75 1.19
CA ALA A 131 -34.46 -13.03 2.37
C ALA A 131 -34.57 -11.51 2.15
N GLU A 132 -33.67 -10.93 1.35
CA GLU A 132 -33.68 -9.52 1.00
C GLU A 132 -34.80 -9.16 0.00
N LYS A 133 -35.14 -10.09 -0.90
CA LYS A 133 -36.26 -9.95 -1.85
C LYS A 133 -37.64 -9.98 -1.16
N ASN A 134 -37.75 -10.62 0.01
CA ASN A 134 -39.02 -10.81 0.73
C ASN A 134 -39.21 -9.87 1.93
N ARG A 135 -38.34 -8.86 2.09
CA ARG A 135 -38.51 -7.80 3.10
C ARG A 135 -39.56 -6.80 2.62
N PRO A 136 -40.64 -6.54 3.39
CA PRO A 136 -41.53 -5.43 3.09
C PRO A 136 -40.78 -4.11 3.25
N SER A 137 -40.74 -3.31 2.19
CA SER A 137 -40.15 -1.97 2.17
C SER A 137 -40.92 -1.04 3.10
N HIS A 138 -40.49 -0.93 4.35
CA HIS A 138 -40.85 0.19 5.22
C HIS A 138 -39.64 1.11 5.32
N VAL A 139 -39.52 2.02 4.35
CA VAL A 139 -38.62 3.17 4.45
C VAL A 139 -39.51 4.33 4.89
N GLU A 140 -39.52 4.56 6.20
CA GLU A 140 -40.00 5.80 6.76
C GLU A 140 -39.18 6.95 6.19
N THR A 141 -39.91 7.89 5.59
CA THR A 141 -39.39 9.15 5.10
C THR A 141 -39.10 10.03 6.31
N THR A 142 -37.83 10.15 6.71
CA THR A 142 -37.38 11.21 7.61
C THR A 142 -36.15 11.89 7.04
N THR A 143 -36.42 13.04 6.41
CA THR A 143 -35.60 14.25 6.41
C THR A 143 -34.18 14.15 5.81
N THR A 144 -34.09 14.55 4.55
CA THR A 144 -32.87 14.99 3.89
C THR A 144 -32.18 16.10 4.67
N LEU A 145 -31.09 15.77 5.38
CA LEU A 145 -30.08 16.75 5.80
C LEU A 145 -28.95 16.71 4.76
N ASP A 146 -28.83 17.84 4.09
CA ASP A 146 -27.87 18.23 3.07
C ASP A 146 -26.42 17.99 3.54
N HIS A 147 -25.86 16.81 3.26
CA HIS A 147 -24.41 16.57 3.38
C HIS A 147 -23.70 17.08 2.12
N ARG A 148 -23.72 18.39 1.93
CA ARG A 148 -22.67 19.04 1.14
C ARG A 148 -21.42 19.03 2.02
N VAL A 149 -20.42 18.27 1.60
CA VAL A 149 -19.07 18.33 2.16
C VAL A 149 -18.63 19.78 2.09
N HIS A 150 -18.65 20.48 3.23
CA HIS A 150 -18.22 21.86 3.33
C HIS A 150 -16.71 21.89 3.01
N ALA A 151 -16.38 22.33 1.80
CA ALA A 151 -15.04 22.82 1.53
C ALA A 151 -14.76 23.94 2.55
N PHE A 152 -13.55 23.96 3.11
CA PHE A 152 -13.19 25.00 4.05
C PHE A 152 -13.01 26.32 3.29
N ASP A 153 -14.01 27.20 3.37
CA ASP A 153 -14.03 28.47 2.64
C ASP A 153 -12.92 29.45 3.08
N SER A 154 -12.31 29.24 4.25
CA SER A 154 -11.24 30.09 4.78
C SER A 154 -10.34 29.35 5.79
N PRO A 155 -9.11 29.83 6.02
CA PRO A 155 -8.26 29.36 7.12
C PRO A 155 -8.95 29.38 8.49
N GLN A 156 -9.78 30.39 8.74
CA GLN A 156 -10.51 30.56 10.00
C GLN A 156 -11.61 29.52 10.17
N SER A 157 -12.34 29.18 9.09
CA SER A 157 -13.37 28.14 9.13
C SER A 157 -12.77 26.75 9.28
N PHE A 158 -11.58 26.52 8.72
CA PHE A 158 -10.79 25.30 8.97
C PHE A 158 -10.44 25.15 10.45
N VAL A 159 -9.83 26.18 11.04
CA VAL A 159 -9.43 26.16 12.46
C VAL A 159 -10.64 26.02 13.37
N SER A 160 -11.70 26.81 13.17
CA SER A 160 -12.87 26.77 14.06
C SER A 160 -13.58 25.41 14.01
N SER A 161 -13.68 24.79 12.83
CA SER A 161 -14.32 23.49 12.64
C SER A 161 -13.50 22.35 13.22
N LEU A 162 -12.17 22.39 13.09
CA LEU A 162 -11.29 21.30 13.51
C LEU A 162 -10.80 21.43 14.95
N LYS A 163 -10.80 22.63 15.53
CA LYS A 163 -10.38 22.88 16.91
C LYS A 163 -10.96 21.91 17.95
N PRO A 164 -12.28 21.61 18.01
CA PRO A 164 -12.80 20.69 19.03
C PRO A 164 -12.28 19.25 18.89
N TYR A 165 -11.88 18.83 17.68
CA TYR A 165 -11.28 17.51 17.45
C TYR A 165 -9.78 17.54 17.75
N ALA A 166 -9.09 18.60 17.33
CA ALA A 166 -7.69 18.82 17.61
C ALA A 166 -7.42 18.87 19.13
N ASP A 167 -8.28 19.54 19.91
CA ASP A 167 -8.18 19.61 21.38
C ASP A 167 -8.25 18.21 22.04
N LYS A 168 -9.10 17.31 21.50
CA LYS A 168 -9.22 15.93 21.99
C LYS A 168 -7.97 15.11 21.71
N VAL A 169 -7.44 15.21 20.48
CA VAL A 169 -6.27 14.47 20.04
C VAL A 169 -5.01 14.98 20.72
N ALA A 170 -4.86 16.31 20.83
CA ALA A 170 -3.79 16.99 21.54
C ALA A 170 -3.65 16.51 22.98
N LYS A 171 -4.77 16.42 23.71
CA LYS A 171 -4.80 15.94 25.09
C LYS A 171 -4.32 14.47 25.23
N THR A 172 -4.67 13.63 24.26
CA THR A 172 -4.26 12.22 24.24
C THR A 172 -2.79 12.06 23.87
N LEU A 173 -2.30 12.85 22.92
CA LEU A 173 -0.93 12.78 22.42
C LEU A 173 0.07 13.58 23.25
N GLY A 174 -0.40 14.45 24.15
CA GLY A 174 0.45 15.33 24.95
C GLY A 174 1.14 16.44 24.14
N VAL A 175 0.54 16.85 23.01
CA VAL A 175 1.06 17.90 22.12
C VAL A 175 0.11 19.10 22.08
N ASP A 176 0.57 20.25 21.60
CA ASP A 176 -0.28 21.43 21.44
C ASP A 176 -1.28 21.27 20.28
N ALA A 177 -2.55 21.60 20.50
CA ALA A 177 -3.60 21.49 19.48
C ALA A 177 -3.32 22.38 18.25
N SER A 178 -2.63 23.50 18.44
CA SER A 178 -2.24 24.40 17.36
C SER A 178 -1.18 23.77 16.46
N LEU A 179 -0.29 22.92 16.98
CA LEU A 179 0.69 22.18 16.17
C LEU A 179 0.00 21.18 15.24
N LEU A 180 -1.00 20.46 15.77
CA LEU A 180 -1.79 19.53 14.97
C LEU A 180 -2.57 20.25 13.86
N LEU A 181 -3.19 21.39 14.18
CA LEU A 181 -3.91 22.21 13.22
C LEU A 181 -2.98 22.85 12.18
N ALA A 182 -1.80 23.31 12.59
CA ALA A 182 -0.81 23.90 11.69
C ALA A 182 -0.27 22.87 10.69
N GLN A 183 0.07 21.66 11.16
CA GLN A 183 0.53 20.58 10.29
C GLN A 183 -0.59 20.14 9.34
N ALA A 184 -1.81 19.95 9.86
CA ALA A 184 -2.96 19.61 9.02
C ALA A 184 -3.24 20.69 7.96
N ALA A 185 -3.11 21.98 8.30
CA ALA A 185 -3.26 23.09 7.36
C ALA A 185 -2.16 23.10 6.29
N LEU A 186 -0.90 22.81 6.65
CA LEU A 186 0.23 22.76 5.71
C LEU A 186 0.08 21.60 4.71
N GLU A 187 -0.25 20.41 5.20
CA GLU A 187 -0.39 19.20 4.39
C GLU A 187 -1.59 19.27 3.44
N THR A 188 -2.74 19.76 3.93
CA THR A 188 -3.99 19.81 3.15
C THR A 188 -4.19 21.12 2.38
N GLY A 189 -3.31 22.10 2.58
CA GLY A 189 -3.50 23.47 2.07
C GLY A 189 -4.79 24.08 2.61
N TRP A 190 -4.94 24.15 3.93
CA TRP A 190 -6.17 24.60 4.61
C TRP A 190 -7.42 23.79 4.26
N GLY A 191 -7.25 22.52 3.90
CA GLY A 191 -8.33 21.61 3.49
C GLY A 191 -8.82 21.80 2.05
N GLN A 192 -8.15 22.64 1.25
CA GLN A 192 -8.49 22.86 -0.16
C GLN A 192 -8.07 21.70 -1.08
N LYS A 193 -7.09 20.89 -0.66
CA LYS A 193 -6.57 19.75 -1.45
C LYS A 193 -7.31 18.43 -1.22
N LEU A 194 -8.31 18.39 -0.34
CA LEU A 194 -9.17 17.21 -0.25
C LEU A 194 -10.08 17.19 -1.49
N VAL A 195 -9.89 16.15 -2.31
CA VAL A 195 -10.50 15.95 -3.63
C VAL A 195 -12.03 16.06 -3.57
N SER A 196 -12.58 17.04 -4.30
CA SER A 196 -13.97 16.98 -4.75
C SER A 196 -14.08 15.88 -5.79
N ASN A 197 -14.63 14.72 -5.43
CA ASN A 197 -14.92 13.68 -6.41
C ASN A 197 -15.87 14.25 -7.48
N ALA A 198 -15.59 13.99 -8.75
CA ALA A 198 -16.37 14.44 -9.92
C ALA A 198 -17.82 13.88 -10.01
N ARG A 199 -18.30 13.23 -8.94
CA ARG A 199 -19.70 12.94 -8.67
C ARG A 199 -19.94 13.24 -7.19
N GLY A 200 -20.63 14.33 -6.90
CA GLY A 200 -20.95 14.76 -5.54
C GLY A 200 -21.91 13.80 -4.83
N SER A 201 -21.41 12.65 -4.40
CA SER A 201 -22.10 11.75 -3.46
C SER A 201 -21.07 11.08 -2.57
N SER A 202 -21.15 11.33 -1.26
CA SER A 202 -20.44 10.58 -0.23
C SER A 202 -21.26 9.36 0.16
N ASN A 203 -20.64 8.17 0.11
CA ASN A 203 -20.78 7.07 1.06
C ASN A 203 -19.45 6.32 1.10
#